data_AF-A0A3M8C9D9-F1
#
_entry.id   AF-A0A3M8C9D9-F1
#
_cell.length_a   1.000
_cell.length_b   1.000
_cell.length_c   1.000
_cell.angle_alpha   90.00
_cell.angle_beta   90.00
_cell.angle_gamma   90.00
#
_symmetry.space_group_name_H-M   'P 1'
#
loop_
_entity.id
_entity.type
_entity.pdbx_description
1 polymer ?
#
loop_
_entity_poly.entity_id
_entity_poly.type
_entity_poly.pdbx_seq_one_letter_code
_entity_poly.pdbx_strand_id
1 'polypeptide(L)' 'MTISFYYTVPSSDVGYLKDSLDIMYVPYWIEQSSEKWKLNEGEVAFVFPEVHTRVYHYICELFHGYGLHYPE' A
#
# COMPACT_ATOMS: atom_id res chain seq x y z
N MET A 1 14.55 10.59 5.69
CA MET A 1 13.26 10.58 6.40
C MET A 1 12.46 9.43 5.84
N THR A 2 11.83 8.63 6.71
CA THR A 2 10.96 7.52 6.34
C THR A 2 9.50 7.91 6.61
N ILE A 3 8.58 7.30 5.88
CA ILE A 3 7.14 7.51 6.02
C ILE A 3 6.43 6.16 6.01
N SER A 4 5.40 6.04 6.84
CA SER A 4 4.46 4.91 6.83
C SER A 4 3.12 5.36 6.25
N PHE A 5 2.61 4.62 5.27
CA PHE A 5 1.39 4.96 4.54
C PHE A 5 0.74 3.70 3.96
N TYR A 6 -0.48 3.83 3.44
CA TYR A 6 -1.19 2.73 2.82
C TYR A 6 -2.08 3.18 1.65
N TYR A 7 -2.49 2.20 0.84
CA TYR A 7 -3.57 2.36 -0.13
C TYR A 7 -4.63 1.30 0.10
N THR A 8 -5.90 1.65 -0.11
CA THR A 8 -6.98 0.68 -0.26
C THR A 8 -7.18 0.41 -1.74
N VAL A 9 -7.18 -0.87 -2.11
CA VAL A 9 -7.36 -1.28 -3.51
C VAL A 9 -8.36 -2.42 -3.61
N PRO A 10 -9.06 -2.56 -4.76
CA PRO A 10 -9.86 -3.74 -5.04
C PRO A 10 -9.03 -5.02 -4.96
N SER A 11 -9.61 -6.09 -4.42
CA SER A 11 -8.93 -7.39 -4.31
C SER A 11 -8.51 -7.97 -5.66
N SER A 12 -9.17 -7.58 -6.76
CA SER A 12 -8.80 -7.94 -8.14
C SER A 12 -7.43 -7.41 -8.56
N ASP A 13 -7.01 -6.30 -7.98
CA ASP A 13 -5.84 -5.53 -8.41
C ASP A 13 -4.57 -5.98 -7.66
N VAL A 14 -4.75 -6.76 -6.59
CA VAL A 14 -3.68 -7.25 -5.72
C VAL A 14 -2.59 -7.97 -6.51
N GLY A 15 -2.96 -8.84 -7.45
CA GLY A 15 -2.00 -9.65 -8.20
C GLY A 15 -0.95 -8.80 -8.93
N TYR A 16 -1.40 -7.90 -9.79
CA TYR A 16 -0.48 -7.09 -10.60
C TYR A 16 0.33 -6.10 -9.75
N LEU A 17 -0.26 -5.57 -8.67
CA LEU A 17 0.42 -4.66 -7.75
C LEU A 17 1.55 -5.36 -7.00
N LYS A 18 1.30 -6.58 -6.50
CA LYS A 18 2.33 -7.40 -5.85
C LYS A 18 3.50 -7.66 -6.79
N ASP A 19 3.22 -8.14 -8.01
CA ASP A 19 4.27 -8.43 -8.98
C ASP A 19 5.13 -7.19 -9.27
N SER A 20 4.48 -6.02 -9.41
CA SER A 20 5.17 -4.75 -9.68
C SER A 20 6.03 -4.30 -8.49
N LEU A 21 5.52 -4.41 -7.26
CA LEU A 21 6.25 -4.05 -6.04
C LEU A 21 7.42 -5.00 -5.78
N ASP A 22 7.24 -6.29 -6.05
CA ASP A 22 8.25 -7.32 -5.90
C ASP A 22 9.42 -7.08 -6.89
N ILE A 23 9.12 -6.73 -8.15
CA ILE A 23 10.15 -6.34 -9.15
C ILE A 23 10.95 -5.11 -8.69
N MET A 24 10.30 -4.17 -8.01
CA MET A 24 10.95 -2.96 -7.46
C MET A 24 11.63 -3.19 -6.11
N TYR A 25 11.56 -4.40 -5.55
CA TYR A 25 12.07 -4.74 -4.21
C TYR A 25 11.51 -3.82 -3.10
N VAL A 26 10.25 -3.39 -3.24
CA VAL A 26 9.59 -2.55 -2.26
C VAL A 26 8.96 -3.43 -1.17
N PRO A 27 9.29 -3.24 0.12
CA PRO A 27 8.63 -3.97 1.20
C PRO A 27 7.21 -3.44 1.40
N TYR A 28 6.24 -4.35 1.53
CA TYR A 28 4.84 -4.05 1.84
C TYR A 28 4.20 -5.18 2.66
N TRP A 29 3.08 -4.85 3.32
CA TRP A 29 2.17 -5.81 3.92
C TRP A 29 0.78 -5.65 3.29
N ILE A 30 -0.02 -6.72 3.34
CA ILE A 30 -1.41 -6.67 2.94
C ILE A 30 -2.27 -6.92 4.17
N GLU A 31 -3.14 -5.97 4.45
CA GLU A 31 -4.11 -6.07 5.53
C GLU A 31 -5.53 -6.20 4.96
N GLN A 32 -6.35 -7.03 5.62
CA GLN A 32 -7.76 -7.19 5.29
C GLN A 32 -8.63 -6.41 6.26
N SER A 33 -9.91 -6.26 5.91
CA SER A 33 -10.88 -5.64 6.80
C SER A 33 -10.94 -6.40 8.14
N SER A 34 -10.88 -5.65 9.24
CA SER A 34 -10.97 -6.19 10.59
C SER A 34 -11.76 -5.22 11.48
N GLU A 35 -12.10 -5.64 12.71
CA GLU A 35 -12.84 -4.77 13.64
C GLU A 35 -12.12 -3.45 13.94
N LYS A 36 -10.78 -3.43 13.84
CA LYS A 36 -9.93 -2.25 14.05
C LYS A 36 -9.68 -1.45 12.76
N TRP A 37 -9.83 -2.09 11.61
CA TRP A 37 -9.48 -1.53 10.31
C TRP A 37 -10.62 -1.73 9.31
N LYS A 38 -11.51 -0.74 9.23
CA LYS A 38 -12.71 -0.82 8.41
C LYS A 38 -12.38 -0.50 6.95
N LEU A 39 -12.08 -1.54 6.18
CA LEU A 39 -12.03 -1.46 4.71
C LEU A 39 -13.41 -1.75 4.13
N ASN A 40 -13.67 -1.22 2.93
CA ASN A 40 -14.89 -1.58 2.21
C ASN A 40 -14.85 -3.06 1.82
N GLU A 41 -16.02 -3.64 1.61
CA GLU A 41 -16.14 -5.02 1.16
C GLU A 41 -15.46 -5.20 -0.21
N GLY A 42 -14.63 -6.22 -0.34
CA GLY A 42 -13.86 -6.49 -1.56
C GLY A 42 -12.56 -5.70 -1.69
N GLU A 43 -12.21 -4.84 -0.73
CA GLU A 43 -10.93 -4.12 -0.71
C GLU A 43 -9.92 -4.75 0.25
N VAL A 44 -8.64 -4.52 -0.05
CA VAL A 44 -7.52 -4.79 0.86
C VAL A 44 -6.64 -3.55 0.97
N ALA A 45 -5.88 -3.45 2.06
CA ALA A 45 -4.91 -2.38 2.24
C ALA A 45 -3.50 -2.88 1.92
N PHE A 46 -2.80 -2.19 1.02
CA PHE A 46 -1.34 -2.31 0.90
C PHE A 46 -0.70 -1.31 1.85
N VAL A 47 -0.01 -1.82 2.88
CA VAL A 47 0.67 -1.03 3.90
C VAL A 47 2.16 -0.99 3.59
N PHE A 48 2.74 0.20 3.66
CA PHE A 48 4.12 0.51 3.35
C PHE A 48 4.80 1.07 4.59
N PRO A 49 5.46 0.24 5.41
CA PRO A 49 6.12 0.69 6.63
C PRO A 49 7.49 1.31 6.31
N GLU A 50 7.81 2.43 6.98
CA GLU A 50 9.17 3.02 7.03
C GLU A 50 9.83 3.25 5.66
N VAL A 51 9.04 3.62 4.65
CA VAL A 51 9.54 3.80 3.28
C VAL A 51 10.33 5.09 3.16
N HIS A 52 11.49 5.01 2.51
CA HIS A 52 12.29 6.20 2.20
C HIS A 52 11.57 7.10 1.17
N THR A 53 11.60 8.42 1.36
CA THR A 53 10.84 9.38 0.51
C THR A 53 11.11 9.26 -0.99
N ARG A 54 12.30 8.83 -1.42
CA ARG A 54 12.58 8.56 -2.84
C ARG A 54 11.76 7.39 -3.40
N VAL A 55 11.56 6.34 -2.61
CA VAL A 55 10.76 5.17 -2.98
C VAL A 55 9.27 5.51 -2.96
N TYR A 56 8.85 6.36 -2.03
CA TYR A 56 7.47 6.86 -1.94
C TYR A 56 6.95 7.42 -3.28
N HIS A 57 7.75 8.23 -3.99
CA HIS A 57 7.33 8.80 -5.26
C HIS A 57 7.01 7.72 -6.32
N TYR A 58 7.83 6.69 -6.44
CA TYR A 58 7.58 5.59 -7.38
C TYR A 58 6.32 4.79 -7.02
N ILE A 59 6.05 4.60 -5.72
CA ILE A 59 4.84 3.93 -5.26
C ILE A 59 3.60 4.78 -5.59
N CYS A 60 3.66 6.10 -5.39
CA CYS A 60 2.56 6.99 -5.76
C CYS A 60 2.23 6.95 -7.26
N GLU A 61 3.25 6.83 -8.12
CA GLU A 61 3.05 6.65 -9.56
C GLU A 61 2.37 5.32 -9.88
N LEU A 62 2.82 4.21 -9.28
CA LEU A 62 2.23 2.88 -9.48
C LEU A 62 0.75 2.82 -9.05
N PHE A 63 0.41 3.48 -7.94
CA PHE A 63 -0.95 3.50 -7.39
C PHE A 63 -1.81 4.65 -7.93
N HIS A 64 -1.29 5.45 -8.89
CA HIS A 64 -1.97 6.59 -9.49
C HIS A 64 -2.51 7.63 -8.49
N GLY A 65 -1.80 7.85 -7.38
CA GLY A 65 -2.27 8.74 -6.32
C GLY A 65 -1.34 8.81 -5.12
N TYR A 66 -1.68 9.63 -4.14
CA TYR A 66 -0.97 9.69 -2.86
C TYR A 66 -1.57 8.71 -1.87
N GLY A 67 -0.70 8.04 -1.11
CA GLY A 67 -1.09 7.13 -0.05
C GLY A 67 -1.71 7.85 1.14
N LEU A 68 -2.59 7.15 1.85
CA LEU A 68 -3.16 7.60 3.10
C LEU A 68 -2.16 7.38 4.24
N HIS A 69 -2.13 8.30 5.21
CA HIS A 69 -1.23 8.17 6.35
C HIS A 69 -1.57 6.94 7.18
N TYR A 70 -0.58 6.07 7.42
CA TYR A 70 -0.79 4.91 8.26
C TYR A 70 -0.75 5.36 9.73
N PRO A 71 -1.77 5.05 10.54
CA PRO A 71 -1.78 5.48 11.94
C PRO A 71 -0.64 4.79 12.70
N GLU A 72 0.14 5.59 13.44
CA GLU A 72 1.19 5.12 14.36
C GLU A 72 0.61 4.45 15.62
#